data_AF-A0A535J5X9-F1
#
_entry.id   AF-A0A535J5X9-F1
#
_cell.length_a   1.000
_cell.length_b   1.000
_cell.length_c   1.000
_cell.angle_alpha   90.00
_cell.angle_beta   90.00
_cell.angle_gamma   90.00
#
_symmetry.space_group_name_H-M   'P 1'
#
loop_
_entity.id
_entity.type
_entity.pdbx_description
1 polymer ?
#
loop_
_entity_poly.entity_id
_entity_poly.type
_entity_poly.pdbx_seq_one_letter_code
_entity_poly.pdbx_strand_id
1 'polypeptide(L)'
;MQHYGSKCRGGQVQAPLPTVAPIAEAANVSVETIYKGFGGKAGLVRAIWDKGLAGSGQVPAPQRSDDMSSREPDLRNVIRNWGVLTTEVAPRTAPILLLVRMAAATDPEMATLLEETNRARLVRMEHNARQLGSRGDLREGVTIEQARDVMFAYSSPELYEMLVLRQNWPLERYGRFVSEGIIAALLPQSPGAV
;
A
#
# COMPACT_ATOMS: atom_id res chain seq x y z
N MET A 1 -8.74 16.38 -48.36
CA MET A 1 -8.71 17.43 -47.32
C MET A 1 -10.12 17.60 -46.76
N GLN A 2 -10.41 17.00 -45.60
CA GLN A 2 -11.58 17.32 -44.81
C GLN A 2 -11.22 17.11 -43.34
N HIS A 3 -11.47 18.15 -42.55
CA HIS A 3 -11.09 18.34 -41.17
C HIS A 3 -11.78 17.34 -40.23
N TYR A 4 -11.01 16.67 -39.37
CA TYR A 4 -11.53 16.04 -38.15
C TYR A 4 -10.93 16.74 -36.93
N GLY A 5 -11.50 17.89 -36.58
CA GLY A 5 -11.27 18.55 -35.31
C GLY A 5 -12.13 17.90 -34.23
N SER A 6 -11.59 16.90 -33.53
CA SER A 6 -12.21 16.39 -32.31
C SER A 6 -11.74 17.22 -31.12
N LYS A 7 -12.64 18.09 -30.67
CA LYS A 7 -12.51 18.97 -29.51
C LYS A 7 -12.57 18.11 -28.25
N CYS A 8 -11.42 17.69 -27.72
CA CYS A 8 -11.34 17.09 -26.38
C CYS A 8 -11.73 18.14 -25.34
N ARG A 9 -13.01 18.14 -24.95
CA ARG A 9 -13.50 18.90 -23.81
C ARG A 9 -12.93 18.28 -22.55
N GLY A 10 -12.03 19.02 -21.90
CA GLY A 10 -11.64 18.79 -20.52
C GLY A 10 -12.88 18.88 -19.64
N GLY A 11 -13.33 17.73 -19.14
CA GLY A 11 -14.17 17.64 -17.97
C GLY A 11 -13.37 16.91 -16.92
N GLN A 12 -12.71 17.65 -16.02
CA GLN A 12 -12.27 17.07 -14.77
C GLN A 12 -13.55 16.71 -13.99
N VAL A 13 -13.98 15.46 -14.12
CA VAL A 13 -14.94 14.87 -13.19
C VAL A 13 -14.16 14.69 -11.89
N GLN A 14 -14.20 15.71 -11.03
CA GLN A 14 -13.87 15.58 -9.63
C GLN A 14 -14.92 14.63 -9.04
N ALA A 15 -14.70 13.33 -9.11
CA ALA A 15 -15.55 12.38 -8.40
C ALA A 15 -15.40 12.70 -6.91
N PRO A 16 -16.46 13.13 -6.20
CA PRO A 16 -16.38 13.23 -4.75
C PRO A 16 -15.99 11.85 -4.23
N LEU A 17 -15.18 11.82 -3.17
CA LEU A 17 -14.97 10.60 -2.38
C LEU A 17 -16.32 9.90 -2.19
N PRO A 18 -16.39 8.55 -2.28
CA PRO A 18 -17.65 7.84 -2.06
C PRO A 18 -18.30 8.41 -0.81
N THR A 19 -19.49 9.00 -1.00
CA THR A 19 -20.18 9.75 0.05
C THR A 19 -20.33 8.86 1.28
N VAL A 20 -20.23 9.39 2.50
CA VAL A 20 -20.38 8.59 3.73
C VAL A 20 -21.82 8.04 3.89
N ALA A 21 -22.77 8.56 3.12
CA ALA A 21 -24.18 8.18 3.18
C ALA A 21 -24.46 6.66 3.00
N PRO A 22 -23.92 5.94 2.00
CA PRO A 22 -24.13 4.49 1.87
C PRO A 22 -23.47 3.69 3.00
N ILE A 23 -22.38 4.20 3.59
CA ILE A 23 -21.75 3.58 4.77
C ILE A 23 -22.68 3.72 5.97
N ALA A 24 -23.28 4.91 6.17
CA ALA A 24 -24.23 5.19 7.23
C ALA A 24 -25.50 4.33 7.10
N GLU A 25 -26.03 4.21 5.89
CA GLU A 25 -27.17 3.35 5.57
C GLU A 25 -26.86 1.88 5.88
N ALA A 26 -25.73 1.35 5.38
CA ALA A 26 -25.32 -0.03 5.63
C ALA A 26 -25.07 -0.33 7.11
N ALA A 27 -24.63 0.67 7.89
CA ALA A 27 -24.40 0.57 9.32
C ALA A 27 -25.64 0.91 10.17
N ASN A 28 -26.78 1.26 9.55
CA ASN A 28 -28.01 1.69 10.21
C ASN A 28 -27.80 2.82 11.25
N VAL A 29 -26.97 3.81 10.88
CA VAL A 29 -26.68 5.00 11.71
C VAL A 29 -26.76 6.27 10.89
N SER A 30 -26.80 7.44 11.54
CA SER A 30 -26.71 8.72 10.82
C SER A 30 -25.27 9.03 10.38
N VAL A 31 -25.11 9.85 9.33
CA VAL A 31 -23.80 10.39 8.92
C VAL A 31 -23.14 11.18 10.06
N GLU A 32 -23.93 11.92 10.85
CA GLU A 32 -23.42 12.64 12.02
C GLU A 32 -22.84 11.68 13.06
N THR A 33 -23.52 10.56 13.32
CA THR A 33 -23.06 9.51 14.25
C THR A 33 -21.72 8.94 13.81
N ILE A 34 -21.54 8.67 12.51
CA ILE A 34 -20.25 8.22 11.98
C ILE A 34 -19.17 9.27 12.24
N TYR A 35 -19.40 10.52 11.80
CA TYR A 35 -18.37 11.55 11.97
C TYR A 35 -18.04 11.83 13.44
N LYS A 36 -19.04 11.87 14.34
CA LYS A 36 -18.78 11.98 15.78
C LYS A 36 -17.94 10.80 16.30
N GLY A 37 -18.26 9.58 15.89
CA GLY A 37 -17.57 8.37 16.33
C GLY A 37 -16.11 8.31 15.89
N PHE A 38 -15.79 8.86 14.72
CA PHE A 38 -14.45 8.79 14.14
C PHE A 38 -13.66 10.09 14.19
N GLY A 39 -14.21 11.20 14.69
CA GLY A 39 -13.53 12.49 14.69
C GLY A 39 -13.49 13.14 13.30
N GLY A 40 -14.58 12.99 12.53
CA GLY A 40 -14.75 13.56 11.20
C GLY A 40 -14.34 12.61 10.06
N LYS A 41 -14.27 13.17 8.85
CA LYS A 41 -13.98 12.44 7.62
C LYS A 41 -12.56 11.88 7.60
N ALA A 42 -11.55 12.67 8.00
CA ALA A 42 -10.17 12.22 8.09
C ALA A 42 -10.00 11.05 9.07
N GLY A 43 -10.64 11.12 10.23
CA GLY A 43 -10.60 10.04 11.20
C GLY A 43 -11.34 8.78 10.74
N LEU A 44 -12.44 8.91 10.00
CA LEU A 44 -13.09 7.75 9.37
C LEU A 44 -12.16 7.09 8.35
N VAL A 45 -11.55 7.86 7.45
CA VAL A 45 -10.64 7.33 6.43
C VAL A 45 -9.43 6.66 7.08
N ARG A 46 -8.87 7.25 8.14
CA ARG A 46 -7.81 6.65 8.96
C ARG A 46 -8.24 5.31 9.54
N ALA A 47 -9.43 5.23 10.14
CA ALA A 47 -9.93 3.99 10.72
C ALA A 47 -10.12 2.88 9.66
N ILE A 48 -10.60 3.21 8.46
CA ILE A 48 -10.74 2.24 7.36
C ILE A 48 -9.34 1.78 6.89
N TRP A 49 -8.39 2.71 6.76
CA TRP A 49 -7.00 2.39 6.42
C TRP A 49 -6.35 1.46 7.44
N ASP A 50 -6.46 1.78 8.74
CA ASP A 50 -5.91 0.97 9.83
C ASP A 50 -6.52 -0.43 9.87
N LYS A 51 -7.84 -0.53 9.64
CA LYS A 51 -8.52 -1.82 9.51
C LYS A 51 -8.03 -2.60 8.29
N GLY A 52 -7.79 -1.93 7.18
CA GLY A 52 -7.21 -2.55 5.98
C GLY A 52 -5.79 -3.07 6.22
N LEU A 53 -4.95 -2.30 6.92
CA LEU A 53 -3.59 -2.69 7.29
C LEU A 53 -3.56 -3.88 8.25
N ALA A 54 -4.52 -4.00 9.16
CA ALA A 54 -4.65 -5.16 10.03
C ALA A 54 -4.90 -6.46 9.23
N GLY A 55 -5.42 -6.37 8.01
CA GLY A 55 -5.77 -7.51 7.18
C GLY A 55 -7.04 -8.21 7.66
N SER A 56 -7.23 -9.43 7.17
CA SER A 56 -8.38 -10.31 7.40
C SER A 56 -8.16 -11.38 8.47
N GLY A 57 -6.91 -11.62 8.88
CA GLY A 57 -6.58 -12.58 9.93
C GLY A 57 -6.98 -12.14 11.34
N GLN A 58 -7.06 -13.09 12.27
CA GLN A 58 -7.23 -12.81 13.71
C GLN A 58 -6.04 -12.04 14.28
N VAL A 59 -4.83 -12.40 13.85
CA VAL A 59 -3.60 -11.67 14.17
C VAL A 59 -3.37 -10.62 13.08
N PRO A 60 -3.17 -9.34 13.44
CA PRO A 60 -2.89 -8.27 12.49
C PRO A 60 -1.74 -8.60 11.54
N ALA A 61 -1.88 -8.23 10.26
CA ALA A 61 -0.88 -8.49 9.23
C ALA A 61 0.53 -7.98 9.59
N PRO A 62 0.73 -6.81 10.22
CA PRO A 62 2.06 -6.38 10.67
C PRO A 62 2.68 -7.31 11.69
N GLN A 63 1.89 -7.83 12.65
CA GLN A 63 2.37 -8.77 13.65
C GLN A 63 2.71 -10.13 13.01
N ARG A 64 1.87 -10.64 12.11
CA ARG A 64 2.20 -11.84 11.32
C ARG A 64 3.47 -11.66 10.50
N SER A 65 3.66 -10.48 9.90
CA SER A 65 4.87 -10.13 9.16
C SER A 65 6.11 -10.21 10.05
N ASP A 66 6.06 -9.67 11.27
CA ASP A 66 7.17 -9.72 12.22
C ASP A 66 7.44 -11.16 12.70
N ASP A 67 6.40 -11.89 13.07
CA ASP A 67 6.48 -13.29 13.50
C ASP A 67 7.10 -14.19 12.43
N MET A 68 6.58 -14.13 11.20
CA MET A 68 7.11 -14.93 10.08
C MET A 68 8.56 -14.57 9.79
N SER A 69 8.88 -13.27 9.79
CA SER A 69 10.26 -12.83 9.55
C SER A 69 11.18 -13.40 10.63
N SER A 70 10.80 -13.35 11.91
CA SER A 70 11.63 -13.79 13.02
C SER A 70 11.96 -15.30 13.01
N ARG A 71 11.07 -16.13 12.45
CA ARG A 71 11.20 -17.60 12.45
C ARG A 71 11.82 -18.17 11.18
N GLU A 72 11.74 -17.44 10.07
CA GLU A 72 12.24 -17.89 8.77
C GLU A 72 13.74 -17.53 8.61
N PRO A 73 14.63 -18.53 8.46
CA PRO A 73 16.06 -18.29 8.29
C PRO A 73 16.42 -17.78 6.89
N ASP A 74 15.70 -18.15 5.82
CA ASP A 74 16.00 -17.71 4.46
C ASP A 74 15.35 -16.35 4.16
N LEU A 75 16.17 -15.31 3.95
CA LEU A 75 15.68 -13.97 3.61
C LEU A 75 14.80 -13.94 2.36
N ARG A 76 15.01 -14.81 1.38
CA ARG A 76 14.15 -14.89 0.19
C ARG A 76 12.76 -15.35 0.58
N ASN A 77 12.66 -16.32 1.48
CA ASN A 77 11.37 -16.80 1.98
C ASN A 77 10.70 -15.75 2.87
N VAL A 78 11.46 -14.98 3.68
CA VAL A 78 10.92 -13.81 4.39
C VAL A 78 10.23 -12.85 3.42
N ILE A 79 10.92 -12.46 2.34
CA ILE A 79 10.38 -11.50 1.35
C ILE A 79 9.21 -12.11 0.56
N ARG A 80 9.25 -13.39 0.20
CA ARG A 80 8.11 -14.09 -0.44
C ARG A 80 6.88 -14.12 0.46
N ASN A 81 7.07 -14.34 1.77
CA ASN A 81 5.98 -14.28 2.75
C ASN A 81 5.37 -12.86 2.83
N TRP A 82 6.17 -11.80 2.68
CA TRP A 82 5.64 -10.44 2.53
C TRP A 82 4.87 -10.24 1.22
N GLY A 83 5.30 -10.86 0.13
CA GLY A 83 4.55 -10.89 -1.13
C GLY A 83 3.17 -11.54 -0.97
N VAL A 84 3.07 -12.62 -0.18
CA VAL A 84 1.79 -13.24 0.20
C VAL A 84 0.95 -12.29 1.05
N LEU A 85 1.52 -11.64 2.07
CA LEU A 85 0.78 -10.64 2.85
C LEU A 85 0.30 -9.45 2.02
N THR A 86 1.03 -9.10 0.97
CA THR A 86 0.66 -8.02 0.06
C THR A 86 -0.63 -8.35 -0.69
N THR A 87 -0.89 -9.61 -1.05
CA THR A 87 -2.16 -10.02 -1.69
C THR A 87 -3.37 -9.82 -0.78
N GLU A 88 -3.14 -9.87 0.53
CA GLU A 88 -4.17 -9.61 1.54
C GLU A 88 -4.35 -8.11 1.80
N VAL A 89 -3.25 -7.38 1.99
CA VAL A 89 -3.31 -6.00 2.49
C VAL A 89 -3.56 -5.00 1.37
N ALA A 90 -2.86 -5.11 0.23
CA ALA A 90 -2.94 -4.14 -0.86
C ALA A 90 -4.38 -3.89 -1.40
N PRO A 91 -5.24 -4.90 -1.64
CA PRO A 91 -6.60 -4.63 -2.11
C PRO A 91 -7.47 -3.86 -1.10
N ARG A 92 -7.13 -3.91 0.19
CA ARG A 92 -7.86 -3.23 1.26
C ARG A 92 -7.37 -1.80 1.48
N THR A 93 -6.11 -1.53 1.16
CA THR A 93 -5.44 -0.28 1.53
C THR A 93 -5.19 0.62 0.32
N ALA A 94 -4.70 0.06 -0.79
CA ALA A 94 -4.29 0.86 -1.95
C ALA A 94 -5.41 1.76 -2.52
N PRO A 95 -6.67 1.29 -2.71
CA PRO A 95 -7.75 2.16 -3.18
C PRO A 95 -8.01 3.36 -2.25
N ILE A 96 -7.90 3.16 -0.93
CA ILE A 96 -8.09 4.22 0.06
C ILE A 96 -6.98 5.26 -0.07
N LEU A 97 -5.72 4.82 -0.19
CA LEU A 97 -4.59 5.75 -0.30
C LEU A 97 -4.61 6.52 -1.62
N LEU A 98 -5.06 5.90 -2.72
CA LEU A 98 -5.30 6.60 -3.99
C LEU A 98 -6.37 7.68 -3.84
N LEU A 99 -7.47 7.37 -3.16
CA LEU A 99 -8.54 8.32 -2.86
C LEU A 99 -8.05 9.48 -1.98
N VAL A 100 -7.31 9.18 -0.92
CA VAL A 100 -6.68 10.19 -0.04
C VAL A 100 -5.74 11.09 -0.85
N ARG A 101 -4.90 10.50 -1.71
CA ARG A 101 -3.96 11.25 -2.57
C ARG A 101 -4.69 12.19 -3.53
N MET A 102 -5.79 11.75 -4.13
CA MET A 102 -6.60 12.62 -4.99
C MET A 102 -7.26 13.75 -4.19
N ALA A 103 -7.80 13.45 -3.01
CA ALA A 103 -8.48 14.45 -2.18
C ALA A 103 -7.52 15.47 -1.57
N ALA A 104 -6.27 15.07 -1.27
CA ALA A 104 -5.22 15.93 -0.74
C ALA A 104 -4.90 17.16 -1.62
N ALA A 105 -5.24 17.11 -2.92
CA ALA A 105 -5.06 18.25 -3.83
C ALA A 105 -5.95 19.46 -3.47
N THR A 106 -7.06 19.24 -2.75
CA THR A 106 -8.06 20.28 -2.44
C THR A 106 -8.53 20.29 -0.99
N ASP A 107 -8.18 19.26 -0.20
CA ASP A 107 -8.62 19.06 1.18
C ASP A 107 -7.39 18.99 2.12
N PRO A 108 -7.10 20.04 2.91
CA PRO A 108 -5.94 20.07 3.81
C PRO A 108 -5.91 18.94 4.83
N GLU A 109 -7.07 18.47 5.33
CA GLU A 109 -7.10 17.34 6.27
C GLU A 109 -6.65 16.04 5.59
N MET A 110 -7.02 15.85 4.31
CA MET A 110 -6.57 14.71 3.52
C MET A 110 -5.08 14.81 3.18
N ALA A 111 -4.54 16.02 2.98
CA ALA A 111 -3.11 16.22 2.80
C ALA A 111 -2.31 15.84 4.06
N THR A 112 -2.78 16.24 5.25
CA THR A 112 -2.18 15.81 6.52
C THR A 112 -2.26 14.29 6.70
N LEU A 113 -3.42 13.69 6.41
CA LEU A 113 -3.60 12.24 6.51
C LEU A 113 -2.68 11.47 5.55
N LEU A 114 -2.47 11.98 4.33
CA LEU A 114 -1.55 11.41 3.35
C LEU A 114 -0.11 11.41 3.87
N GLU A 115 0.34 12.54 4.42
CA GLU A 115 1.69 12.67 4.98
C GLU A 115 1.91 11.73 6.17
N GLU A 116 0.95 11.67 7.10
CA GLU A 116 0.97 10.74 8.23
C GLU A 116 1.05 9.29 7.79
N THR A 117 0.23 8.90 6.80
CA THR A 117 0.20 7.55 6.28
C THR A 117 1.52 7.19 5.59
N ASN A 118 2.08 8.11 4.81
CA ASN A 118 3.38 7.90 4.17
C ASN A 118 4.51 7.77 5.19
N ARG A 119 4.51 8.59 6.25
CA ARG A 119 5.47 8.49 7.34
C ARG A 119 5.38 7.15 8.06
N ALA A 120 4.16 6.69 8.39
CA ALA A 120 3.95 5.39 9.02
C ALA A 120 4.42 4.23 8.12
N ARG A 121 4.15 4.30 6.82
CA ARG A 121 4.66 3.32 5.84
C ARG A 121 6.18 3.32 5.79
N LEU A 122 6.83 4.49 5.73
CA LEU A 122 8.30 4.60 5.76
C LEU A 122 8.89 3.99 7.03
N VAL A 123 8.32 4.28 8.21
CA VAL A 123 8.74 3.67 9.48
C VAL A 123 8.61 2.15 9.44
N ARG A 124 7.53 1.61 8.85
CA ARG A 124 7.38 0.16 8.70
C ARG A 124 8.43 -0.44 7.75
N MET A 125 8.73 0.23 6.64
CA MET A 125 9.76 -0.25 5.70
C MET A 125 11.16 -0.17 6.31
N GLU A 126 11.44 0.84 7.14
CA GLU A 126 12.70 1.00 7.88
C GLU A 126 12.87 -0.15 8.88
N HIS A 127 11.82 -0.52 9.62
CA HIS A 127 11.82 -1.68 10.51
C HIS A 127 12.14 -2.98 9.75
N ASN A 128 11.47 -3.21 8.61
CA ASN A 128 11.72 -4.37 7.76
C ASN A 128 13.16 -4.38 7.20
N ALA A 129 13.67 -3.22 6.76
CA ALA A 129 15.04 -3.09 6.25
C ALA A 129 16.08 -3.42 7.32
N ARG A 130 15.90 -2.94 8.56
CA ARG A 130 16.77 -3.26 9.70
C ARG A 130 16.72 -4.75 10.08
N GLN A 131 15.53 -5.35 10.01
CA GLN A 131 15.34 -6.80 10.23
C GLN A 131 16.11 -7.65 9.21
N LEU A 132 16.16 -7.25 7.93
CA LEU A 132 16.97 -7.95 6.92
C LEU A 132 18.46 -7.66 7.10
N GLY A 133 18.82 -6.39 7.31
CA GLY A 133 20.22 -5.97 7.41
C GLY A 133 20.96 -6.55 8.61
N SER A 134 20.27 -6.76 9.75
CA SER A 134 20.87 -7.38 10.93
C SER A 134 21.25 -8.85 10.74
N ARG A 135 20.78 -9.50 9.66
CA ARG A 135 21.07 -10.89 9.33
C ARG A 135 22.25 -11.06 8.35
N GLY A 136 22.79 -9.96 7.82
CA GLY A 136 24.04 -9.97 7.03
C GLY A 136 23.91 -10.37 5.55
N ASP A 137 22.69 -10.57 5.05
CA ASP A 137 22.43 -11.14 3.71
C ASP A 137 21.95 -10.11 2.67
N LEU A 138 22.14 -8.82 2.92
CA LEU A 138 21.88 -7.78 1.90
C LEU A 138 22.99 -7.81 0.83
N ARG A 139 22.63 -7.44 -0.41
CA ARG A 139 23.57 -7.28 -1.51
C ARG A 139 24.62 -6.23 -1.14
N GLU A 140 25.87 -6.49 -1.55
CA GLU A 140 26.98 -5.56 -1.34
C GLU A 140 26.64 -4.14 -1.80
N GLY A 141 26.96 -3.17 -0.94
CA GLY A 141 26.71 -1.74 -1.20
C GLY A 141 25.27 -1.26 -0.95
N VAL A 142 24.33 -2.14 -0.59
CA VAL A 142 22.95 -1.74 -0.26
C VAL A 142 22.88 -1.29 1.20
N THR A 143 22.49 -0.03 1.42
CA THR A 143 22.27 0.51 2.78
C THR A 143 20.87 0.20 3.30
N ILE A 144 20.64 0.38 4.60
CA ILE A 144 19.31 0.23 5.22
C ILE A 144 18.32 1.23 4.61
N GLU A 145 18.75 2.46 4.36
CA GLU A 145 17.93 3.52 3.75
C GLU A 145 17.54 3.15 2.32
N GLN A 146 18.47 2.61 1.52
CA GLN A 146 18.18 2.12 0.18
C GLN A 146 17.21 0.93 0.22
N ALA A 147 17.39 0.01 1.18
CA ALA A 147 16.47 -1.11 1.37
C ALA A 147 15.06 -0.63 1.76
N ARG A 148 14.95 0.35 2.67
CA ARG A 148 13.67 1.01 3.01
C ARG A 148 13.02 1.59 1.76
N ASP A 149 13.76 2.37 0.97
CA ASP A 149 13.21 3.09 -0.18
C ASP A 149 12.72 2.13 -1.28
N VAL A 150 13.45 1.03 -1.51
CA VAL A 150 13.02 -0.05 -2.40
C VAL A 150 11.71 -0.66 -1.91
N MET A 151 11.61 -1.06 -0.63
CA MET A 151 10.38 -1.64 -0.10
C MET A 151 9.21 -0.63 -0.08
N PHE A 152 9.51 0.65 0.15
CA PHE A 152 8.52 1.72 0.09
C PHE A 152 7.95 1.89 -1.33
N ALA A 153 8.82 1.83 -2.35
CA ALA A 153 8.40 1.87 -3.75
C ALA A 153 7.55 0.65 -4.13
N TYR A 154 7.97 -0.56 -3.76
CA TYR A 154 7.23 -1.80 -4.06
C TYR A 154 5.90 -1.94 -3.29
N SER A 155 5.74 -1.26 -2.16
CA SER A 155 4.48 -1.18 -1.41
C SER A 155 3.58 -0.02 -1.84
N SER A 156 3.93 0.70 -2.92
CA SER A 156 3.19 1.88 -3.36
C SER A 156 1.79 1.53 -3.89
N PRO A 157 0.77 2.36 -3.59
CA PRO A 157 -0.56 2.16 -4.14
C PRO A 157 -0.59 2.34 -5.67
N GLU A 158 0.35 3.07 -6.26
CA GLU A 158 0.46 3.30 -7.70
C GLU A 158 0.87 2.03 -8.47
N LEU A 159 1.76 1.20 -7.90
CA LEU A 159 2.07 -0.09 -8.50
C LEU A 159 0.85 -1.03 -8.47
N TYR A 160 0.08 -1.01 -7.39
CA TYR A 160 -1.18 -1.75 -7.30
C TYR A 160 -2.21 -1.24 -8.32
N GLU A 161 -2.38 0.08 -8.42
CA GLU A 161 -3.27 0.70 -9.40
C GLU A 161 -2.91 0.27 -10.83
N MET A 162 -1.64 0.39 -11.19
CA MET A 162 -1.16 0.07 -12.52
C MET A 162 -1.33 -1.41 -12.85
N LEU A 163 -0.86 -2.31 -11.99
CA LEU A 163 -0.77 -3.74 -12.32
C LEU A 163 -2.10 -4.47 -12.07
N VAL A 164 -2.77 -4.18 -10.95
CA VAL A 164 -4.00 -4.88 -10.56
C VAL A 164 -5.22 -4.18 -11.13
N LEU A 165 -5.40 -2.88 -10.87
CA LEU A 165 -6.65 -2.20 -11.26
C LEU A 165 -6.73 -1.90 -12.76
N ARG A 166 -5.62 -1.56 -13.41
CA ARG A 166 -5.60 -1.19 -14.83
C ARG A 166 -5.25 -2.36 -15.74
N GLN A 167 -4.24 -3.14 -15.37
CA GLN A 167 -3.78 -4.29 -16.16
C GLN A 167 -4.45 -5.63 -15.76
N ASN A 168 -5.38 -5.62 -14.80
CA ASN A 168 -6.15 -6.78 -14.35
C ASN A 168 -5.29 -7.98 -13.92
N TRP A 169 -4.13 -7.74 -13.30
CA TRP A 169 -3.33 -8.84 -12.78
C TRP A 169 -4.02 -9.54 -11.61
N PRO A 170 -3.99 -10.89 -11.56
CA PRO A 170 -4.33 -11.62 -10.35
C PRO A 170 -3.46 -11.18 -9.17
N LEU A 171 -4.03 -11.15 -7.96
CA LEU A 171 -3.33 -10.68 -6.77
C LEU A 171 -2.10 -11.54 -6.46
N GLU A 172 -2.16 -12.84 -6.74
CA GLU A 172 -1.04 -13.78 -6.55
C GLU A 172 0.13 -13.43 -7.47
N ARG A 173 -0.17 -12.99 -8.70
CA ARG A 173 0.84 -12.50 -9.66
C ARG A 173 1.46 -11.21 -9.16
N TYR A 174 0.65 -10.28 -8.64
CA TYR A 174 1.14 -9.02 -8.08
C TYR A 174 2.03 -9.25 -6.85
N GLY A 175 1.60 -10.10 -5.91
CA GLY A 175 2.39 -10.45 -4.72
C GLY A 175 3.75 -11.05 -5.07
N ARG A 176 3.79 -11.95 -6.07
CA ARG A 176 5.05 -12.50 -6.60
C ARG A 176 5.92 -11.45 -7.24
N PHE A 177 5.35 -10.57 -8.06
CA PHE A 177 6.09 -9.47 -8.68
C PHE A 177 6.74 -8.56 -7.64
N VAL A 178 6.00 -8.20 -6.59
CA VAL A 178 6.50 -7.42 -5.46
C VAL A 178 7.66 -8.14 -4.77
N SER A 179 7.47 -9.41 -4.38
CA SER A 179 8.52 -10.14 -3.65
C SER A 179 9.78 -10.37 -4.49
N GLU A 180 9.63 -10.80 -5.75
CA GLU A 180 10.79 -11.08 -6.61
C GLU A 180 11.52 -9.78 -7.01
N GLY A 181 10.81 -8.67 -7.18
CA GLY A 181 11.41 -7.36 -7.39
C GLY A 181 12.23 -6.87 -6.20
N ILE A 182 11.72 -7.06 -4.97
CA ILE A 182 12.45 -6.75 -3.73
C ILE A 182 13.66 -7.66 -3.58
N ILE A 183 13.51 -8.98 -3.79
CA ILE A 183 14.64 -9.94 -3.72
C ILE A 183 15.74 -9.53 -4.70
N ALA A 184 15.38 -9.25 -5.96
CA ALA A 184 16.36 -8.89 -6.98
C ALA A 184 17.11 -7.59 -6.66
N ALA A 185 16.43 -6.62 -6.04
CA ALA A 185 17.01 -5.34 -5.65
C ALA A 185 17.90 -5.44 -4.40
N LEU A 186 17.53 -6.28 -3.44
CA LEU A 186 18.11 -6.23 -2.08
C LEU A 186 19.04 -7.38 -1.72
N LEU A 187 18.89 -8.56 -2.33
CA LEU A 187 19.67 -9.74 -1.97
C LEU A 187 20.75 -10.04 -3.02
N PRO A 188 21.87 -10.70 -2.64
CA PRO A 188 22.88 -11.17 -3.58
C PRO A 188 22.24 -12.03 -4.65
N GLN A 189 22.61 -11.87 -5.92
CA GLN A 189 22.13 -12.74 -6.98
C GLN A 189 22.75 -14.13 -6.79
N SER A 190 21.96 -15.19 -6.94
CA SER A 190 22.52 -16.54 -6.98
C SER A 190 23.42 -16.64 -8.21
N PRO A 191 24.66 -17.14 -8.10
CA PRO A 191 25.53 -17.31 -9.26
C PRO A 191 24.84 -18.25 -10.25
N GLY A 192 24.40 -17.75 -11.41
CA GLY A 192 23.85 -18.59 -12.49
C GLY A 192 22.55 -18.14 -13.16
N ALA A 193 21.90 -17.05 -12.73
CA ALA A 193 20.78 -16.49 -13.48
C ALA A 193 21.30 -15.53 -14.58
N VAL A 194 21.60 -16.08 -15.76
CA VAL A 194 21.69 -15.37 -17.03
C VAL A 194 20.42 -15.64 -17.83
#